data_AF-A0AAX2TNM2-F1
#
_entry.id   AF-A0AAX2TNM2-F1
#
_cell.length_a   1.000
_cell.length_b   1.000
_cell.length_c   1.000
_cell.angle_alpha   90.00
_cell.angle_beta   90.00
_cell.angle_gamma   90.00
#
_symmetry.space_group_name_H-M   'P 1'
#
loop_
_entity.id
_entity.type
_entity.pdbx_description
1 polymer ?
#
loop_
_entity_poly.entity_id
_entity_poly.type
_entity_poly.pdbx_seq_one_letter_code
_entity_poly.pdbx_strand_id
1 'polypeptide(L)'
;TGDARASEGQENPPSAKWSFAGPFGTFDRGAVQRGLKVYKEVCSNCHSLQYIAFRNLSEPGGPGYTPAQAAAFAAEYKIKDGPNDAGDMFERPGRPADYFPSPFPNEQAARAANGGAAPPDLSLIAKARSYKRGFP
;
A
#
# COMPACT_ATOMS: atom_id res chain seq x y z
N THR A 1 -37.77 2.99 12.41
CA THR A 1 -37.42 3.26 11.00
C THR A 1 -36.46 4.43 11.01
N GLY A 2 -35.15 4.16 10.98
CA GLY A 2 -34.13 5.21 10.97
C GLY A 2 -33.83 5.57 9.52
N ASP A 3 -34.15 6.80 9.14
CA ASP A 3 -33.92 7.31 7.79
C ASP A 3 -32.43 7.23 7.44
N ALA A 4 -32.14 6.48 6.38
CA ALA A 4 -30.85 6.51 5.73
C ALA A 4 -30.66 7.91 5.11
N ARG A 5 -29.82 8.74 5.72
CA ARG A 5 -29.34 9.96 5.05
C ARG A 5 -28.35 9.56 3.98
N ALA A 6 -28.76 9.64 2.72
CA ALA A 6 -27.84 9.68 1.61
C ALA A 6 -27.04 11.00 1.72
N SER A 7 -25.76 10.92 2.07
CA SER A 7 -24.87 12.08 2.04
C SER A 7 -24.44 12.32 0.59
N GLU A 8 -25.34 12.86 -0.23
CA GLU A 8 -25.11 13.09 -1.66
C GLU A 8 -24.21 14.31 -1.96
N GLY A 9 -23.81 15.08 -0.94
CA GLY A 9 -22.82 16.15 -1.07
C GLY A 9 -21.40 15.60 -0.93
N GLN A 10 -20.65 15.52 -2.03
CA GLN A 10 -19.21 15.29 -1.96
C GLN A 10 -18.52 16.61 -1.57
N GLU A 11 -18.14 16.74 -0.30
CA GLU A 11 -17.35 17.89 0.14
C GLU A 11 -15.97 17.84 -0.53
N ASN A 12 -15.60 18.92 -1.21
CA ASN A 12 -14.31 19.02 -1.87
C ASN A 12 -13.23 19.31 -0.84
N PRO A 13 -12.22 18.45 -0.67
CA PRO A 13 -11.15 18.72 0.29
C PRO A 13 -10.35 19.96 -0.14
N PRO A 14 -9.83 20.73 0.84
CA PRO A 14 -8.97 21.86 0.54
C PRO A 14 -7.70 21.40 -0.15
N SER A 15 -7.14 22.28 -0.98
CA SER A 15 -5.86 22.01 -1.64
C SER A 15 -4.71 22.08 -0.62
N ALA A 16 -3.96 20.99 -0.50
CA ALA A 16 -2.75 20.94 0.31
C ALA A 16 -1.51 21.33 -0.52
N LYS A 17 -0.53 21.95 0.14
CA LYS A 17 0.77 22.28 -0.45
C LYS A 17 1.70 21.07 -0.35
N TRP A 18 1.95 20.42 -1.48
CA TRP A 18 2.81 19.23 -1.56
C TRP A 18 4.18 19.56 -2.16
N SER A 19 5.25 18.91 -1.68
CA SER A 19 6.60 19.07 -2.25
C SER A 19 6.70 18.61 -3.71
N PHE A 20 5.85 17.65 -4.10
CA PHE A 20 5.78 17.09 -5.43
C PHE A 20 4.78 17.82 -6.35
N ALA A 21 4.17 18.92 -5.88
CA ALA A 21 3.26 19.70 -6.72
C ALA A 21 4.03 20.54 -7.75
N GLY A 22 3.43 20.73 -8.93
CA GLY A 22 4.00 21.52 -10.03
C GLY A 22 4.92 20.71 -10.95
N PRO A 23 5.35 21.30 -12.09
CA PRO A 23 6.06 20.60 -13.16
C PRO A 23 7.46 20.09 -12.77
N PHE A 24 8.06 20.63 -11.72
CA PHE A 24 9.40 20.26 -11.24
C PHE A 24 9.39 19.78 -9.78
N GLY A 25 8.19 19.52 -9.22
CA GLY A 25 8.06 19.03 -7.85
C GLY A 25 8.65 17.64 -7.68
N THR A 26 9.20 17.36 -6.50
CA THR A 26 9.73 16.03 -6.16
C THR A 26 9.20 15.55 -4.81
N PHE A 27 9.16 14.23 -4.63
CA PHE A 27 8.79 13.66 -3.33
C PHE A 27 9.86 14.00 -2.29
N ASP A 28 9.43 14.45 -1.11
CA ASP A 28 10.29 14.50 0.06
C ASP A 28 10.62 13.06 0.48
N ARG A 29 11.87 12.64 0.27
CA ARG A 29 12.34 11.29 0.59
C ARG A 29 12.12 10.92 2.06
N GLY A 30 12.34 11.86 2.98
CA GLY A 30 12.10 11.64 4.41
C GLY A 30 10.61 11.43 4.70
N ALA A 31 9.74 12.16 4.01
CA ALA A 31 8.30 11.95 4.11
C ALA A 31 7.86 10.57 3.56
N VAL A 32 8.43 10.14 2.43
CA VAL A 32 8.15 8.81 1.85
C VAL A 32 8.59 7.69 2.80
N GLN A 33 9.76 7.80 3.43
CA GLN A 33 10.26 6.83 4.42
C GLN A 33 9.34 6.75 5.65
N ARG A 34 8.91 7.90 6.18
CA ARG A 34 7.93 7.94 7.30
C ARG A 34 6.58 7.36 6.88
N GLY A 35 6.13 7.64 5.66
CA GLY A 35 4.91 7.08 5.09
C GLY A 35 4.95 5.56 4.98
N LEU A 36 6.08 4.98 4.53
CA LEU A 36 6.29 3.54 4.52
C LEU A 36 6.20 2.93 5.93
N LYS A 37 6.78 3.59 6.94
CA LYS A 37 6.66 3.15 8.34
C LYS A 37 5.20 3.13 8.80
N VAL A 38 4.43 4.19 8.51
CA VAL A 38 2.99 4.25 8.83
C VAL A 38 2.22 3.14 8.13
N TYR A 39 2.48 2.90 6.84
CA TYR A 39 1.86 1.79 6.13
C TYR A 39 2.16 0.45 6.81
N LYS A 40 3.44 0.18 7.09
CA LYS A 40 3.88 -1.07 7.73
C LYS A 40 3.23 -1.27 9.10
N GLU A 41 3.24 -0.26 9.96
CA GLU A 41 2.83 -0.41 11.37
C GLU A 41 1.31 -0.29 11.57
N VAL A 42 0.59 0.37 10.66
CA VAL A 42 -0.85 0.66 10.83
C VAL A 42 -1.67 0.05 9.71
N CYS A 43 -1.38 0.42 8.46
CA CYS A 43 -2.27 0.14 7.34
C CYS A 43 -2.19 -1.32 6.86
N SER A 44 -1.02 -1.94 6.95
CA SER A 44 -0.73 -3.28 6.41
C SER A 44 -1.56 -4.39 7.05
N ASN A 45 -2.15 -4.14 8.23
CA ASN A 45 -3.05 -5.07 8.91
C ASN A 45 -4.40 -5.23 8.19
N CYS A 46 -4.82 -4.23 7.40
CA CYS A 46 -6.12 -4.25 6.73
C CYS A 46 -6.02 -4.03 5.21
N HIS A 47 -5.05 -3.24 4.76
CA HIS A 47 -4.90 -2.85 3.37
C HIS A 47 -3.70 -3.54 2.71
N SER A 48 -3.92 -4.04 1.50
CA SER A 48 -2.85 -4.55 0.65
C SER A 48 -2.10 -3.43 -0.08
N LEU A 49 -0.91 -3.79 -0.59
CA LEU A 49 -0.09 -2.99 -1.48
C LEU A 49 0.45 -3.87 -2.62
N GLN A 50 -0.46 -4.58 -3.29
CA GLN A 50 -0.16 -5.75 -4.12
C GLN A 50 0.69 -5.46 -5.37
N TYR A 51 0.76 -4.21 -5.83
CA TYR A 51 1.57 -3.86 -7.01
C TYR A 51 2.96 -3.32 -6.66
N ILE A 52 3.31 -3.27 -5.37
CA ILE A 52 4.61 -2.80 -4.91
C ILE A 52 5.43 -4.01 -4.44
N ALA A 53 6.57 -4.23 -5.09
CA ALA A 53 7.60 -5.18 -4.70
C ALA A 53 8.64 -4.52 -3.79
N PHE A 54 9.30 -5.31 -2.94
CA PHE A 54 10.30 -4.77 -2.02
C PHE A 54 11.48 -4.11 -2.75
N ARG A 55 11.82 -4.54 -3.97
CA ARG A 55 12.82 -3.88 -4.83
C ARG A 55 12.47 -2.42 -5.15
N ASN A 56 11.17 -2.09 -5.24
CA ASN A 56 10.74 -0.71 -5.52
C ASN A 56 11.16 0.25 -4.40
N LEU A 57 11.49 -0.26 -3.19
CA LEU A 57 12.00 0.57 -2.10
C LEU A 57 13.37 1.19 -2.43
N SER A 58 14.13 0.56 -3.34
CA SER A 58 15.44 1.01 -3.81
C SER A 58 15.41 1.69 -5.19
N GLU A 59 14.27 1.70 -5.86
CA GLU A 59 14.15 2.27 -7.21
C GLU A 59 14.02 3.79 -7.17
N PRO A 60 14.36 4.48 -8.29
CA PRO A 60 14.12 5.91 -8.43
C PRO A 60 12.65 6.27 -8.15
N GLY A 61 12.43 7.27 -7.30
CA GLY A 61 11.10 7.68 -6.85
C GLY A 61 10.57 6.93 -5.62
N GLY A 62 11.25 5.87 -5.18
CA GLY A 62 10.95 5.18 -3.92
C GLY A 62 11.51 5.91 -2.68
N PRO A 63 11.47 5.26 -1.50
CA PRO A 63 12.06 5.74 -0.25
C PRO A 63 13.59 5.94 -0.28
N GLY A 64 14.27 5.53 -1.35
CA GLY A 64 15.71 5.69 -1.53
C GLY A 64 16.55 4.78 -0.65
N TYR A 65 16.05 3.56 -0.39
CA TYR A 65 16.83 2.52 0.28
C TYR A 65 17.94 2.02 -0.63
N THR A 66 19.06 1.58 -0.05
CA THR A 66 20.03 0.77 -0.80
C THR A 66 19.42 -0.60 -1.11
N PRO A 67 19.91 -1.32 -2.13
CA PRO A 67 19.47 -2.69 -2.39
C PRO A 67 19.60 -3.60 -1.16
N ALA A 68 20.66 -3.40 -0.35
CA ALA A 68 20.86 -4.14 0.89
C ALA A 68 19.80 -3.79 1.95
N GLN A 69 19.43 -2.51 2.09
CA GLN A 69 18.35 -2.09 3.00
C GLN A 69 16.98 -2.63 2.55
N ALA A 70 16.69 -2.61 1.25
CA ALA A 70 15.47 -3.19 0.70
C ALA A 70 15.40 -4.71 0.92
N ALA A 71 16.51 -5.42 0.74
CA ALA A 71 16.62 -6.84 1.03
C ALA A 71 16.44 -7.15 2.54
N ALA A 72 17.06 -6.36 3.41
CA ALA A 72 16.91 -6.50 4.86
C ALA A 72 15.45 -6.27 5.28
N PHE A 73 14.79 -5.23 4.74
CA PHE A 73 13.38 -4.97 4.99
C PHE A 73 12.47 -6.10 4.49
N ALA A 74 12.74 -6.65 3.30
CA ALA A 74 11.99 -7.78 2.75
C ALA A 74 12.10 -9.03 3.66
N ALA A 75 13.28 -9.29 4.20
CA ALA A 75 13.56 -10.45 5.04
C ALA A 75 12.79 -10.44 6.38
N GLU A 76 12.26 -9.29 6.80
CA GLU A 76 11.38 -9.20 7.98
C GLU A 76 10.00 -9.85 7.75
N TYR A 77 9.61 -10.07 6.50
CA TYR A 77 8.34 -10.69 6.14
C TYR A 77 8.52 -12.19 5.92
N LYS A 78 7.55 -12.97 6.38
CA LYS A 78 7.42 -14.39 6.04
C LYS A 78 6.57 -14.53 4.78
N ILE A 79 7.14 -15.16 3.76
CA ILE A 79 6.51 -15.37 2.45
C ILE A 79 6.31 -16.86 2.24
N LYS A 80 5.10 -17.25 1.89
CA LYS A 80 4.77 -18.61 1.48
C LYS A 80 5.33 -18.86 0.08
N ASP A 81 6.06 -19.96 -0.09
CA ASP A 81 6.70 -20.39 -1.35
C ASP A 81 6.59 -21.92 -1.51
N GLY A 82 6.99 -22.43 -2.67
CA GLY A 82 6.97 -23.86 -2.99
C GLY A 82 6.16 -24.20 -4.26
N PRO A 83 5.90 -25.49 -4.51
CA PRO A 83 6.21 -26.63 -3.62
C PRO A 83 7.71 -26.97 -3.57
N ASN A 84 8.15 -27.63 -2.50
CA ASN A 84 9.48 -28.25 -2.38
C ASN A 84 9.52 -29.64 -3.05
N ASP A 85 10.65 -30.35 -2.93
CA ASP A 85 10.84 -31.69 -3.54
C ASP A 85 9.89 -32.76 -3.00
N ALA A 86 9.28 -32.55 -1.82
CA ALA A 86 8.26 -33.42 -1.24
C ALA A 86 6.83 -33.03 -1.66
N GLY A 87 6.65 -31.94 -2.41
CA GLY A 87 5.34 -31.42 -2.80
C GLY A 87 4.71 -30.43 -1.81
N ASP A 88 5.43 -30.07 -0.74
CA ASP A 88 4.91 -29.23 0.35
C ASP A 88 5.22 -27.74 0.13
N MET A 89 4.27 -26.87 0.50
CA MET A 89 4.50 -25.42 0.60
C MET A 89 5.24 -25.08 1.90
N PHE A 90 6.12 -24.10 1.87
CA PHE A 90 6.90 -23.67 3.03
C PHE A 90 6.90 -22.14 3.19
N GLU A 91 7.37 -21.65 4.34
CA GLU A 91 7.61 -20.22 4.56
C GLU A 91 9.11 -19.91 4.50
N ARG A 92 9.45 -18.76 3.93
CA ARG A 92 10.81 -18.23 3.91
C ARG A 92 10.83 -16.73 4.18
N PRO A 93 11.98 -16.16 4.58
CA PRO A 93 12.17 -14.72 4.53
C PRO A 93 11.90 -14.16 3.14
N GLY A 94 11.32 -12.95 3.10
CA GLY A 94 11.09 -12.24 1.85
C GLY A 94 12.39 -11.83 1.15
N ARG A 95 12.33 -11.73 -0.17
CA ARG A 95 13.41 -11.24 -1.05
C ARG A 95 12.93 -9.99 -1.79
N PRO A 96 13.85 -9.17 -2.36
CA PRO A 96 13.48 -7.97 -3.10
C PRO A 96 12.46 -8.18 -4.23
N ALA A 97 12.42 -9.37 -4.83
CA ALA A 97 11.48 -9.69 -5.91
C ALA A 97 10.04 -9.93 -5.43
N ASP A 98 9.82 -10.21 -4.15
CA ASP A 98 8.48 -10.46 -3.61
C ASP A 98 7.70 -9.15 -3.46
N TYR A 99 6.37 -9.29 -3.56
CA TYR A 99 5.42 -8.21 -3.30
C TYR A 99 5.11 -8.10 -1.80
N PHE A 100 4.61 -6.93 -1.38
CA PHE A 100 4.07 -6.80 -0.03
C PHE A 100 2.94 -7.83 0.18
N PRO A 101 2.99 -8.64 1.25
CA PRO A 101 1.99 -9.67 1.48
C PRO A 101 0.62 -9.04 1.76
N SER A 102 -0.43 -9.67 1.22
CA SER A 102 -1.80 -9.27 1.51
C SER A 102 -2.17 -9.66 2.95
N PRO A 103 -2.86 -8.79 3.72
CA PRO A 103 -3.34 -9.14 5.06
C PRO A 103 -4.41 -10.23 5.05
N PHE A 104 -5.08 -10.44 3.91
CA PHE A 104 -6.14 -11.43 3.76
C PHE A 104 -5.89 -12.32 2.53
N PRO A 105 -6.25 -13.61 2.60
CA PRO A 105 -6.06 -14.54 1.49
C PRO A 105 -7.01 -14.28 0.31
N ASN A 106 -8.14 -13.60 0.54
CA ASN A 106 -9.13 -13.24 -0.48
C ASN A 106 -10.07 -12.14 0.06
N GLU A 107 -10.91 -11.59 -0.84
CA GLU A 107 -11.85 -10.52 -0.52
C GLU A 107 -12.91 -10.94 0.51
N GLN A 108 -13.39 -12.18 0.46
CA GLN A 108 -14.41 -12.68 1.39
C GLN A 108 -13.89 -12.70 2.83
N ALA A 109 -12.63 -13.15 3.02
CA ALA A 109 -11.95 -13.10 4.31
C ALA A 109 -11.77 -11.64 4.79
N ALA A 110 -11.40 -10.74 3.88
CA ALA A 110 -11.27 -9.32 4.20
C ALA A 110 -12.61 -8.71 4.66
N ARG A 111 -13.72 -9.01 3.97
CA ARG A 111 -15.07 -8.57 4.37
C ARG A 111 -15.48 -9.13 5.71
N ALA A 112 -15.27 -10.43 5.93
CA ALA A 112 -15.60 -11.08 7.19
C ALA A 112 -14.88 -10.43 8.38
N ALA A 113 -13.60 -10.08 8.22
CA ALA A 113 -12.81 -9.40 9.26
C ALA A 113 -13.16 -7.91 9.46
N ASN A 114 -13.79 -7.26 8.48
CA ASN A 114 -14.03 -5.81 8.47
C ASN A 114 -15.53 -5.46 8.36
N GLY A 115 -16.40 -6.23 9.02
CA GLY A 115 -17.83 -5.89 9.15
C GLY A 115 -18.60 -5.89 7.82
N GLY A 116 -18.20 -6.72 6.86
CA GLY A 116 -18.82 -6.86 5.54
C GLY A 116 -18.19 -6.00 4.43
N ALA A 117 -17.29 -5.07 4.76
CA ALA A 117 -16.60 -4.22 3.80
C ALA A 117 -15.19 -4.74 3.49
N ALA A 118 -14.79 -4.74 2.22
CA ALA A 118 -13.41 -5.07 1.83
C ALA A 118 -12.56 -3.79 1.84
N PRO A 119 -11.46 -3.73 2.62
CA PRO A 119 -10.54 -2.61 2.53
C PRO A 119 -9.91 -2.54 1.12
N PRO A 120 -9.89 -1.38 0.46
CA PRO A 120 -9.30 -1.26 -0.88
C PRO A 120 -7.78 -1.41 -0.84
N ASP A 121 -7.21 -1.96 -1.91
CA ASP A 121 -5.76 -1.95 -2.15
C ASP A 121 -5.24 -0.50 -2.28
N LEU A 122 -4.09 -0.21 -1.65
CA LEU A 122 -3.54 1.14 -1.60
C LEU A 122 -2.53 1.45 -2.70
N SER A 123 -2.18 0.49 -3.56
CA SER A 123 -1.09 0.67 -4.54
C SER A 123 -1.36 1.84 -5.50
N LEU A 124 -2.64 2.12 -5.80
CA LEU A 124 -3.05 3.18 -6.71
C LEU A 124 -4.13 4.11 -6.11
N ILE A 125 -4.36 4.07 -4.80
CA ILE A 125 -5.51 4.77 -4.18
C ILE A 125 -5.50 6.28 -4.43
N ALA A 126 -4.31 6.90 -4.43
CA ALA A 126 -4.14 8.32 -4.69
C ALA A 126 -4.49 8.73 -6.14
N LYS A 127 -4.48 7.77 -7.08
CA LYS A 127 -4.91 7.94 -8.47
C LYS A 127 -6.35 7.49 -8.70
N ALA A 128 -6.81 6.50 -7.94
CA ALA A 128 -8.13 5.91 -8.06
C ALA A 128 -9.25 6.75 -7.42
N ARG A 129 -8.89 7.84 -6.72
CA ARG A 129 -9.83 8.77 -6.09
C ARG A 129 -9.51 10.19 -6.53
N SER A 130 -10.53 10.92 -6.95
CA SER A 130 -10.45 12.33 -7.30
C SER A 130 -11.80 12.98 -7.07
N TYR A 131 -11.82 14.30 -7.15
CA TYR A 131 -13.01 15.13 -7.21
C TYR A 131 -12.85 16.10 -8.37
N LYS A 132 -13.92 16.78 -8.77
CA LYS A 132 -13.85 17.80 -9.80
C LYS A 132 -12.98 18.96 -9.31
N ARG A 133 -11.70 18.94 -9.67
CA ARG A 133 -10.83 20.10 -9.60
C ARG A 133 -11.16 20.97 -10.81
N GLY A 134 -11.48 22.24 -10.60
CA GLY A 134 -11.66 23.18 -11.71
C GLY A 134 -10.45 23.12 -12.65
N PHE A 135 -10.69 23.38 -13.94
CA PHE A 135 -9.60 23.68 -14.86
C PHE A 135 -8.91 24.96 -14.34
N PRO A 136 -7.57 25.06 -14.36
CA PRO A 136 -6.93 26.36 -14.20
C PRO A 136 -7.51 27.40 -15.17
#